data_AF-A0A0R2QY47-F1
#
_entry.id   AF-A0A0R2QY47-F1
#
_cell.length_a   1.000
_cell.length_b   1.000
_cell.length_c   1.000
_cell.angle_alpha   90.00
_cell.angle_beta   90.00
_cell.angle_gamma   90.00
#
_symmetry.space_group_name_H-M   'P 1'
#
loop_
_entity.id
_entity.type
_entity.pdbx_description
1 polymer ?
#
loop_
_entity_poly.entity_id
_entity_poly.type
_entity_poly.pdbx_seq_one_letter_code
_entity_poly.pdbx_strand_id
1 'polypeptide(L)'
;MRALVEMRDNMYALAAPLRRGMTRIGSASKSKTFESALEELRRVMTQQIQQGFVKELHLNTDPYDVLPRIEAITSFEMWDHFIQVQGASRTAVRLHMTVMVLRELQPTG
;
A
#
# COMPACT_ATOMS: atom_id res chain seq x y z
N MET A 1 10.75 3.64 -8.62
CA MET A 1 10.22 3.75 -7.23
C MET A 1 9.23 4.90 -6.99
N ARG A 2 9.55 6.17 -7.28
CA ARG A 2 8.63 7.31 -7.01
C ARG A 2 7.23 7.07 -7.61
N ALA A 3 7.15 6.53 -8.82
CA ALA A 3 5.90 6.17 -9.49
C ALA A 3 5.02 5.18 -8.69
N LEU A 4 5.59 4.20 -7.97
CA LEU A 4 4.80 3.26 -7.16
C LEU A 4 4.16 3.97 -5.98
N VAL A 5 4.93 4.76 -5.24
CA VAL A 5 4.40 5.44 -4.05
C VAL A 5 3.38 6.51 -4.45
N GLU A 6 3.58 7.17 -5.58
CA GLU A 6 2.58 8.09 -6.17
C GLU A 6 1.30 7.37 -6.60
N MET A 7 1.43 6.19 -7.19
CA MET A 7 0.27 5.38 -7.57
C MET A 7 -0.47 4.86 -6.33
N ARG A 8 0.27 4.42 -5.30
CA ARG A 8 -0.28 4.02 -3.99
C ARG A 8 -0.97 5.19 -3.29
N ASP A 9 -0.40 6.38 -3.38
CA ASP A 9 -1.00 7.61 -2.88
C ASP A 9 -2.33 7.92 -3.56
N ASN A 10 -2.38 7.81 -4.89
CA ASN A 10 -3.60 8.02 -5.68
C ASN A 10 -4.68 6.99 -5.31
N MET A 11 -4.32 5.71 -5.22
CA MET A 11 -5.24 4.65 -4.83
C MET A 11 -5.72 4.80 -3.39
N TYR A 12 -4.84 5.20 -2.47
CA TYR A 12 -5.21 5.53 -1.10
C TYR A 12 -6.30 6.61 -1.07
N ALA A 13 -6.13 7.69 -1.86
CA ALA A 13 -7.12 8.74 -1.93
C ALA A 13 -8.44 8.29 -2.56
N LEU A 14 -8.40 7.43 -3.59
CA LEU A 14 -9.60 6.85 -4.22
C LEU A 14 -10.37 5.94 -3.26
N ALA A 15 -9.67 5.16 -2.43
CA ALA A 15 -10.28 4.26 -1.45
C ALA A 15 -10.72 4.96 -0.15
N ALA A 16 -10.19 6.14 0.14
CA ALA A 16 -10.43 6.85 1.40
C ALA A 16 -11.93 7.13 1.70
N PRO A 17 -12.78 7.53 0.74
CA PRO A 17 -14.22 7.68 0.99
C PRO A 17 -14.89 6.38 1.44
N LEU A 18 -14.55 5.26 0.80
CA LEU A 18 -15.10 3.93 1.12
C LEU A 18 -14.66 3.50 2.53
N ARG A 19 -13.37 3.64 2.84
CA ARG A 19 -12.83 3.29 4.16
C ARG A 19 -13.40 4.14 5.29
N ARG A 20 -13.53 5.46 5.10
CA ARG A 20 -14.20 6.34 6.08
C ARG A 20 -15.66 5.99 6.29
N GLY A 21 -16.36 5.57 5.23
CA GLY A 21 -17.73 5.06 5.29
C GLY A 21 -17.85 3.82 6.19
N MET A 22 -16.90 2.88 6.07
CA MET A 22 -16.84 1.67 6.90
C MET A 22 -16.60 1.98 8.38
N THR A 23 -15.69 2.90 8.71
CA THR A 23 -15.42 3.28 10.10
C THR A 23 -16.61 4.00 10.74
N ARG A 24 -17.36 4.82 9.96
CA ARG A 24 -18.53 5.55 10.45
C ARG A 24 -19.78 4.68 10.60
N ILE A 25 -19.95 3.67 9.74
CA ILE A 25 -21.15 2.85 9.70
C ILE A 25 -20.74 1.43 10.13
N GLY A 26 -20.90 1.13 11.42
CA GLY A 26 -20.51 -0.17 11.99
C GLY A 26 -21.23 -1.40 11.40
N SER A 27 -22.28 -1.22 10.59
CA SER A 27 -22.90 -2.28 9.79
C SER A 27 -22.29 -2.43 8.40
N ALA A 28 -21.66 -1.38 7.85
CA ALA A 28 -20.95 -1.43 6.57
C ALA A 28 -19.66 -2.27 6.65
N SER A 29 -19.04 -2.36 7.84
CA SER A 29 -17.92 -3.28 8.09
C SER A 29 -18.32 -4.76 8.01
N LYS A 30 -19.63 -5.08 8.05
CA LYS A 30 -20.17 -6.44 7.87
C LYS A 30 -20.70 -6.68 6.45
N SER A 31 -20.57 -5.71 5.55
CA SER A 31 -21.08 -5.84 4.19
C SER A 31 -20.11 -6.62 3.31
N LYS A 32 -20.53 -7.83 2.89
CA LYS A 32 -19.77 -8.68 1.98
C LYS A 32 -19.39 -7.97 0.67
N THR A 33 -20.27 -7.10 0.16
CA THR A 33 -19.99 -6.34 -1.06
C THR A 33 -18.80 -5.40 -0.89
N PHE A 34 -18.68 -4.76 0.28
CA PHE A 34 -17.56 -3.87 0.58
C PHE A 34 -16.27 -4.65 0.82
N GLU A 35 -16.36 -5.78 1.51
CA GLU A 35 -15.23 -6.69 1.72
C GLU A 35 -14.67 -7.18 0.39
N SER A 36 -15.51 -7.70 -0.51
CA SER A 36 -15.08 -8.15 -1.85
C SER A 36 -14.47 -7.01 -2.68
N ALA A 37 -15.01 -5.79 -2.60
CA ALA A 37 -14.44 -4.64 -3.31
C ALA A 37 -13.05 -4.26 -2.80
N LEU A 38 -12.81 -4.37 -1.48
CA LEU A 38 -11.50 -4.14 -0.89
C LEU A 38 -10.50 -5.25 -1.23
N GLU A 39 -10.94 -6.51 -1.23
CA GLU A 39 -10.11 -7.65 -1.64
C GLU A 39 -9.69 -7.53 -3.11
N GLU A 40 -10.61 -7.17 -4.01
CA GLU A 40 -10.29 -6.97 -5.41
C GLU A 40 -9.30 -5.81 -5.59
N LEU A 41 -9.48 -4.72 -4.85
CA LEU A 41 -8.53 -3.61 -4.85
C LEU A 41 -7.14 -4.05 -4.36
N ARG A 42 -7.07 -4.87 -3.30
CA ARG A 42 -5.81 -5.46 -2.81
C ARG A 42 -5.15 -6.36 -3.87
N ARG A 43 -5.95 -7.20 -4.54
CA ARG A 43 -5.45 -8.08 -5.60
C ARG A 43 -4.86 -7.30 -6.77
N VAL A 44 -5.57 -6.30 -7.29
CA VAL A 44 -5.08 -5.44 -8.38
C VAL A 44 -3.78 -4.74 -7.97
N MET A 45 -3.70 -4.28 -6.72
CA MET A 45 -2.52 -3.66 -6.14
C MET A 45 -1.30 -4.61 -6.12
N THR A 46 -1.48 -5.86 -5.70
CA THR A 46 -0.43 -6.89 -5.70
C THR A 46 0.07 -7.17 -7.12
N GLN A 47 -0.86 -7.40 -8.06
CA GLN A 47 -0.52 -7.66 -9.46
C GLN A 47 0.28 -6.52 -10.08
N GLN A 48 -0.04 -5.27 -9.75
CA GLN A 48 0.66 -4.10 -10.26
C GLN A 48 2.08 -3.94 -9.68
N ILE A 49 2.32 -4.30 -8.40
CA ILE A 49 3.72 -4.34 -7.90
C ILE A 49 4.49 -5.41 -8.65
N GLN A 50 3.92 -6.62 -8.77
CA GLN A 50 4.57 -7.72 -9.47
C GLN A 50 4.96 -7.33 -10.90
N GLN A 51 4.06 -6.69 -11.65
CA GLN A 51 4.33 -6.24 -13.03
C GLN A 51 5.28 -5.03 -13.08
N GLY A 52 5.14 -4.07 -12.19
CA GLY A 52 5.93 -2.83 -12.19
C GLY A 52 7.36 -3.00 -11.69
N PHE A 53 7.62 -4.04 -10.88
CA PHE A 53 8.90 -4.28 -10.21
C PHE A 53 9.54 -5.61 -10.58
N VAL A 54 9.12 -6.24 -11.69
CA VAL A 54 9.69 -7.52 -12.14
C VAL A 54 11.22 -7.47 -12.13
N LYS A 55 11.84 -6.40 -12.65
CA LYS A 55 13.30 -6.30 -12.77
C LYS A 55 13.99 -6.15 -11.42
N GLU A 56 13.45 -5.31 -10.55
CA GLU A 56 13.98 -5.04 -9.21
C GLU A 56 13.77 -6.23 -8.25
N LEU A 57 12.69 -6.98 -8.42
CA LEU A 57 12.43 -8.22 -7.69
C LEU A 57 13.38 -9.34 -8.14
N HIS A 58 13.73 -9.43 -9.43
CA HIS A 58 14.71 -10.41 -9.94
C HIS A 58 16.15 -10.17 -9.46
N LEU A 59 16.49 -8.94 -9.03
CA LEU A 59 17.83 -8.59 -8.54
C LEU A 59 18.02 -8.84 -7.05
N ASN A 60 16.95 -9.14 -6.31
CA ASN A 60 17.01 -9.44 -4.88
C ASN A 60 17.05 -10.95 -4.66
N THR A 61 17.90 -11.39 -3.72
CA THR A 61 18.29 -12.79 -3.49
C THR A 61 17.12 -13.68 -3.05
N ASP A 62 16.01 -13.09 -2.57
CA ASP A 62 14.74 -13.78 -2.36
C ASP A 62 13.52 -12.89 -2.75
N PRO A 63 13.00 -13.03 -3.99
CA PRO A 63 11.83 -12.30 -4.46
C PRO A 63 10.55 -12.60 -3.66
N TYR A 64 10.47 -13.76 -2.99
CA TYR A 64 9.31 -14.15 -2.19
C TYR A 64 9.22 -13.38 -0.87
N ASP A 65 10.31 -12.72 -0.48
CA ASP A 65 10.44 -12.05 0.80
C ASP A 65 10.26 -10.52 0.68
N VAL A 66 10.67 -9.95 -0.44
CA VAL A 66 10.63 -8.49 -0.68
C VAL A 66 9.21 -7.99 -0.99
N LEU A 67 8.43 -8.76 -1.77
CA LEU A 67 7.10 -8.34 -2.20
C LEU A 67 6.13 -8.16 -1.00
N PRO A 68 5.99 -9.11 -0.07
CA PRO A 68 5.13 -8.93 1.11
C PRO A 68 5.53 -7.74 1.97
N ARG A 69 6.84 -7.44 2.08
CA ARG A 69 7.33 -6.27 2.82
C ARG A 69 6.94 -4.96 2.16
N ILE A 70 7.09 -4.85 0.83
CA ILE A 70 6.63 -3.67 0.08
C ILE A 70 5.12 -3.48 0.19
N GLU A 71 4.36 -4.56 0.15
CA GLU A 71 2.90 -4.53 0.33
C GLU A 71 2.52 -4.02 1.73
N ALA A 72 3.17 -4.53 2.79
CA ALA A 72 2.94 -4.09 4.16
C ALA A 72 3.25 -2.60 4.33
N ILE A 73 4.40 -2.13 3.82
CA ILE A 73 4.86 -0.73 3.89
C ILE A 73 3.88 0.21 3.20
N THR A 74 3.33 -0.21 2.06
CA THR A 74 2.45 0.61 1.22
C THR A 74 0.96 0.32 1.43
N SER A 75 0.62 -0.44 2.47
CA SER A 75 -0.74 -0.85 2.82
C SER A 75 -1.60 0.33 3.28
N PHE A 76 -2.90 0.24 3.04
CA PHE A 76 -3.86 1.27 3.47
C PHE A 76 -3.85 1.48 4.98
N GLU A 77 -3.65 0.40 5.72
CA GLU A 77 -3.54 0.38 7.18
C GLU A 77 -2.33 1.18 7.66
N MET A 78 -1.17 1.06 6.98
CA MET A 78 0.01 1.88 7.28
C MET A 78 -0.21 3.36 6.94
N TRP A 79 -0.84 3.66 5.80
CA TRP A 79 -1.22 5.03 5.45
C TRP A 79 -2.17 5.64 6.49
N ASP A 80 -3.18 4.89 6.92
CA ASP A 80 -4.12 5.31 7.97
C ASP A 80 -3.40 5.57 9.28
N HIS A 81 -2.49 4.68 9.67
CA HIS A 81 -1.70 4.86 10.88
C HIS A 81 -0.93 6.19 10.85
N PHE A 82 -0.20 6.48 9.77
CA PHE A 82 0.54 7.74 9.69
C PHE A 82 -0.37 8.98 9.69
N ILE A 83 -1.46 8.96 8.92
CA ILE A 83 -2.30 10.15 8.77
C ILE A 83 -3.21 10.36 9.99
N GLN A 84 -3.88 9.31 10.47
CA GLN A 84 -4.89 9.40 11.52
C GLN A 84 -4.31 9.31 12.92
N VAL A 85 -3.28 8.47 13.13
CA VAL A 85 -2.70 8.25 14.45
C VAL A 85 -1.53 9.20 14.71
N GLN A 86 -0.63 9.37 13.72
CA GLN A 86 0.55 10.22 13.87
C GLN A 86 0.34 11.67 13.39
N GLY A 87 -0.81 11.99 12.79
CA GLY A 87 -1.10 13.33 12.28
C GLY A 87 -0.19 13.77 11.13
N ALA A 88 0.46 12.83 10.44
CA ALA A 88 1.40 13.14 9.36
C ALA A 88 0.68 13.69 8.13
N SER A 89 1.30 14.66 7.47
CA SER A 89 0.81 15.14 6.18
C SER A 89 0.95 14.06 5.09
N ARG A 90 0.04 14.03 4.13
CA ARG A 90 0.09 13.11 2.98
C ARG A 90 1.45 13.15 2.26
N THR A 91 2.05 14.32 2.13
CA THR A 91 3.39 14.51 1.55
C THR A 91 4.49 13.85 2.37
N ALA A 92 4.45 13.97 3.70
CA ALA A 92 5.40 13.32 4.59
C ALA A 92 5.27 11.78 4.52
N VAL A 93 4.05 11.26 4.46
CA VAL A 93 3.79 9.81 4.32
C VAL A 93 4.34 9.28 2.99
N ARG A 94 4.11 9.99 1.87
CA ARG A 94 4.70 9.63 0.56
C ARG A 94 6.22 9.57 0.63
N LEU A 95 6.86 10.58 1.22
CA LEU A 95 8.31 10.60 1.34
C LEU A 95 8.81 9.43 2.18
N HIS A 96 8.20 9.19 3.34
CA HIS A 96 8.56 8.11 4.24
C HIS A 96 8.43 6.73 3.56
N MET A 97 7.30 6.44 2.92
CA MET A 97 7.09 5.18 2.21
C MET A 97 8.05 5.01 1.04
N THR A 98 8.40 6.09 0.34
CA THR A 98 9.41 6.04 -0.73
C THR A 98 10.77 5.60 -0.19
N VAL A 99 11.18 6.15 0.96
CA VAL A 99 12.44 5.76 1.61
C VAL A 99 12.40 4.30 2.06
N MET A 100 11.30 3.85 2.66
CA MET A 100 11.15 2.47 3.13
C MET A 100 11.18 1.46 1.99
N VAL A 101 10.44 1.72 0.90
CA VAL A 101 10.44 0.85 -0.30
C VAL A 101 11.83 0.81 -0.94
N LEU A 102 12.55 1.92 -0.96
CA LEU A 102 13.92 1.93 -1.49
C LEU A 102 14.86 1.05 -0.66
N ARG A 103 14.71 1.03 0.68
CA ARG A 103 15.51 0.17 1.57
C ARG A 103 15.25 -1.32 1.31
N GLU A 104 13.99 -1.72 1.16
CA GLU A 104 13.63 -3.12 0.89
C GLU A 104 14.14 -3.64 -0.46
N LEU A 105 14.44 -2.73 -1.39
CA LEU A 105 14.94 -3.07 -2.72
C LEU A 105 16.47 -3.01 -2.82
N GLN A 106 17.19 -2.65 -1.74
CA GLN A 106 18.63 -2.69 -1.72
C GLN A 106 19.11 -4.14 -1.59
N PRO A 107 20.10 -4.58 -2.39
CA PRO A 107 20.67 -5.90 -2.23
C PRO A 107 21.31 -6.02 -0.85
N THR A 108 20.88 -6.98 -0.05
CA THR A 108 21.69 -7.48 1.07
C THR A 108 22.87 -8.21 0.46
N GLY A 109 24.03 -7.56 0.48
CA GLY A 109 25.30 -8.14 0.05
C GLY A 109 25.70 -9.38 0.84
#